data_AF-A0A356BZ89-F1
#
_entry.id   AF-A0A356BZ89-F1
#
_cell.length_a   1.000
_cell.length_b   1.000
_cell.length_c   1.000
_cell.angle_alpha   90.00
_cell.angle_beta   90.00
_cell.angle_gamma   90.00
#
_symmetry.space_group_name_H-M   'P 1'
#
loop_
_entity.id
_entity.type
_entity.pdbx_description
1 polymer ?
#
loop_
_entity_poly.entity_id
_entity_poly.type
_entity_poly.pdbx_seq_one_letter_code
_entity_poly.pdbx_strand_id
1 'polypeptide(L)'
;MFCLRQECSNLRLDPWSTILDTVKKSEDGSELILRFYEFGNRRDDVEVRLSRRLQAVRECNLTEKDDKDVDFEDHRFTFTLNPYEITTFKVSWR
;
A
#
# COMPACT_ATOMS: atom_id res chain seq x y z
N MET A 1 -17.35 -1.45 -8.39
CA MET A 1 -16.21 -2.24 -8.89
C MET A 1 -15.36 -1.34 -9.78
N PHE A 2 -14.61 -0.40 -9.18
CA PHE A 2 -13.64 0.41 -9.92
C PHE A 2 -12.25 -0.10 -9.55
N CYS A 3 -11.85 -1.15 -10.26
CA CYS A 3 -10.46 -1.56 -10.38
C CYS A 3 -9.81 -0.58 -11.38
N LEU A 4 -9.08 0.42 -10.86
CA LEU A 4 -8.22 1.24 -11.71
C LEU A 4 -7.04 0.37 -12.15
N ARG A 5 -7.19 -0.13 -13.36
CA ARG A 5 -6.20 -0.84 -14.17
C ARG A 5 -4.96 0.04 -14.33
N GLN A 6 -3.90 -0.26 -13.60
CA GLN A 6 -2.53 0.18 -13.89
C GLN A 6 -1.61 -1.03 -13.69
N GLU A 7 -0.78 -1.30 -14.69
CA GLU A 7 0.03 -2.50 -14.86
C GLU A 7 1.13 -2.65 -13.79
N CYS A 8 0.79 -3.20 -12.63
CA CYS A 8 1.74 -3.76 -11.68
C CYS A 8 1.46 -5.26 -11.61
N SER A 9 2.27 -6.05 -12.31
CA SER A 9 1.93 -7.39 -12.81
C SER A 9 1.50 -8.43 -11.76
N ASN A 10 1.55 -8.15 -10.45
CA ASN A 10 1.31 -9.17 -9.40
C ASN A 10 0.77 -8.60 -8.08
N LEU A 11 -0.06 -7.55 -8.08
CA LEU A 11 -0.71 -7.07 -6.86
C LEU A 11 -2.09 -7.70 -6.68
N ARG A 12 -2.29 -8.48 -5.61
CA ARG A 12 -3.61 -8.98 -5.19
C ARG A 12 -4.07 -8.21 -3.96
N LEU A 13 -5.27 -7.65 -4.01
CA LEU A 13 -5.95 -6.99 -2.91
C LEU A 13 -7.30 -7.70 -2.71
N ASP A 14 -7.63 -8.09 -1.48
CA ASP A 14 -8.95 -8.62 -1.10
C ASP A 14 -9.77 -7.68 -0.17
N PRO A 15 -10.10 -6.43 -0.59
CA PRO A 15 -11.06 -5.61 0.14
C PRO A 15 -12.31 -5.23 -0.69
N TRP A 16 -13.44 -5.04 0.00
CA TRP A 16 -14.72 -4.67 -0.59
C TRP A 16 -14.86 -3.16 -0.87
N SER A 17 -14.14 -2.31 -0.13
CA SER A 17 -14.28 -0.83 -0.12
C SER A 17 -12.96 -0.06 -0.17
N THR A 18 -11.84 -0.72 -0.47
CA THR A 18 -10.53 -0.05 -0.58
C THR A 18 -10.12 0.09 -2.04
N ILE A 19 -9.66 1.29 -2.41
CA ILE A 19 -9.05 1.56 -3.71
C ILE A 19 -7.55 1.81 -3.52
N LEU A 20 -6.74 1.16 -4.35
CA LEU A 20 -5.35 1.53 -4.57
C LEU A 20 -5.32 2.70 -5.56
N ASP A 21 -4.87 3.86 -5.09
CA ASP A 21 -4.88 5.09 -5.88
C ASP A 21 -3.67 5.21 -6.80
N THR A 22 -2.48 5.09 -6.21
CA THR A 22 -1.24 5.50 -6.85
C THR A 22 -0.14 4.48 -6.60
N VAL A 23 0.52 4.09 -7.68
CA VAL A 23 1.82 3.41 -7.67
C VAL A 23 2.82 4.36 -8.32
N LYS A 24 3.65 5.04 -7.52
CA LYS A 24 4.72 5.90 -8.03
C LYS A 24 6.06 5.49 -7.44
N LYS A 25 7.15 5.79 -8.15
CA LYS A 25 8.49 5.76 -7.55
C LYS A 25 8.61 6.94 -6.58
N SER A 26 9.24 6.74 -5.42
CA SER A 26 9.47 7.81 -4.44
C SER A 26 10.27 8.95 -5.08
N GLU A 27 9.99 10.18 -4.65
CA GLU A 27 10.63 11.39 -5.16
C GLU A 27 12.14 11.43 -4.85
N ASP A 28 12.57 10.70 -3.80
CA ASP A 28 13.94 10.71 -3.29
C ASP A 28 14.72 9.40 -3.50
N GLY A 29 14.17 8.38 -4.19
CA GLY A 29 14.87 7.08 -4.25
C GLY A 29 14.28 5.95 -5.11
N SER A 30 14.66 4.71 -4.79
CA SER A 30 14.24 3.47 -5.47
C SER A 30 13.02 2.79 -4.82
N GLU A 31 12.38 3.45 -3.87
CA GLU A 31 11.23 2.92 -3.13
C GLU A 31 9.93 3.11 -3.94
N LEU A 32 8.98 2.20 -3.76
CA LEU A 32 7.65 2.24 -4.34
C LEU A 32 6.67 2.81 -3.33
N ILE A 33 5.95 3.85 -3.75
CA ILE A 33 4.90 4.48 -2.97
C ILE A 33 3.57 3.83 -3.35
N LEU A 34 2.89 3.26 -2.35
CA LEU A 34 1.54 2.71 -2.46
C LEU A 34 0.61 3.56 -1.60
N ARG A 35 -0.44 4.14 -2.21
CA ARG A 35 -1.45 4.89 -1.46
C ARG A 35 -2.81 4.22 -1.55
N PHE A 36 -3.44 4.08 -0.40
CA PHE A 36 -4.75 3.45 -0.24
C PHE A 36 -5.73 4.46 0.35
N TYR A 37 -6.98 4.38 -0.09
CA TYR A 37 -8.08 5.13 0.53
C TYR A 37 -9.33 4.27 0.68
N GLU A 38 -10.01 4.48 1.80
CA GLU A 38 -11.32 3.91 2.11
C GLU A 38 -12.41 4.92 1.73
N PHE A 39 -13.46 4.47 1.05
CA PHE A 39 -14.55 5.36 0.61
C PHE A 39 -15.95 4.84 0.95
N GLY A 40 -16.05 3.65 1.54
CA GLY A 40 -17.29 2.96 1.85
C GLY A 40 -17.79 3.17 3.29
N ASN A 41 -17.10 3.96 4.11
CA ASN A 41 -17.36 4.14 5.54
C ASN A 41 -17.26 2.82 6.32
N ARG A 42 -16.27 1.98 5.99
CA ARG A 42 -16.05 0.68 6.62
C ARG A 42 -14.61 0.55 7.08
N ARG A 43 -14.38 -0.38 7.99
CA ARG A 43 -13.04 -0.84 8.33
C ARG A 43 -12.72 -2.05 7.48
N ASP A 44 -11.61 -2.01 6.75
CA ASP A 44 -11.13 -3.08 5.89
C ASP A 44 -9.75 -3.56 6.38
N ASP A 45 -9.57 -4.88 6.48
CA ASP A 45 -8.24 -5.48 6.63
C ASP A 45 -7.69 -5.79 5.24
N VAL A 46 -6.57 -5.16 4.89
CA VAL A 46 -5.98 -5.20 3.55
C VAL A 46 -4.71 -6.00 3.59
N GLU A 47 -4.62 -7.03 2.75
CA GLU A 47 -3.38 -7.74 2.47
C GLU A 47 -2.82 -7.27 1.13
N VAL A 48 -1.55 -6.87 1.13
CA VAL A 48 -0.80 -6.46 -0.05
C VAL A 48 0.21 -7.56 -0.35
N ARG A 49 0.09 -8.20 -1.51
CA ARG A 49 1.09 -9.14 -2.03
C ARG A 49 1.83 -8.54 -3.22
N LEU A 50 3.14 -8.61 -3.22
CA LEU A 50 4.00 -8.18 -4.32
C LEU A 50 4.74 -9.40 -4.91
N SER A 51 5.19 -9.33 -6.17
CA SER A 51 5.97 -10.43 -6.76
C SER A 51 7.44 -10.47 -6.34
N ARG A 52 7.94 -9.40 -5.72
CA ARG A 52 9.33 -9.29 -5.28
C ARG A 52 9.39 -9.44 -3.76
N ARG A 53 10.50 -10.00 -3.27
CA ARG A 53 10.75 -10.12 -1.85
C ARG A 53 10.96 -8.73 -1.23
N LEU A 54 10.14 -8.42 -0.24
CA LEU A 54 10.19 -7.19 0.52
C LEU A 54 11.50 -7.10 1.30
N GLN A 55 12.07 -5.90 1.30
CA GLN A 55 13.22 -5.53 2.11
C GLN A 55 12.81 -4.65 3.29
N ALA A 56 11.88 -3.72 3.05
CA ALA A 56 11.28 -2.89 4.07
C ALA A 56 9.90 -2.40 3.60
N VAL A 57 9.00 -2.21 4.55
CA VAL A 57 7.71 -1.54 4.38
C VAL A 57 7.61 -0.48 5.47
N ARG A 58 7.33 0.76 5.08
CA ARG A 58 7.12 1.86 6.03
C ARG A 58 5.83 2.59 5.74
N GLU A 59 5.03 2.82 6.76
CA GLU A 59 3.88 3.73 6.68
C GLU A 59 4.37 5.18 6.82
N CYS A 60 3.88 6.08 5.98
CA CYS A 60 4.24 7.49 6.00
C CYS A 60 3.02 8.39 5.79
N ASN A 61 3.20 9.67 6.12
CA ASN A 61 2.16 10.69 5.90
C ASN A 61 2.07 11.11 4.41
N LEU A 62 1.11 11.98 4.07
CA LEU A 62 0.88 12.45 2.68
C LEU A 62 2.10 13.13 2.04
N THR A 63 3.02 13.66 2.86
CA THR A 63 4.26 14.32 2.44
C THR A 63 5.47 13.38 2.45
N GLU A 64 5.26 12.06 2.53
CA GLU A 64 6.31 11.03 2.55
C GLU A 64 7.29 11.19 3.73
N LYS A 65 6.77 11.62 4.89
CA LYS A 65 7.54 11.79 6.14
C LYS A 65 6.95 10.95 7.27
N ASP A 66 7.66 10.94 8.41
CA ASP A 66 7.28 10.24 9.64
C ASP A 66 7.15 8.72 9.45
N ASP A 67 8.15 8.15 8.76
CA ASP A 67 8.18 6.73 8.42
C ASP A 67 8.12 5.85 9.67
N LYS A 68 7.12 4.97 9.73
CA LYS A 68 6.96 3.93 10.74
C LYS A 68 7.13 2.57 10.10
N ASP A 69 7.99 1.73 10.65
CA ASP A 69 8.17 0.37 10.14
C ASP A 69 6.88 -0.44 10.29
N VAL A 70 6.56 -1.21 9.26
CA VAL A 70 5.40 -2.09 9.19
C VAL A 70 5.90 -3.52 9.06
N ASP A 71 5.36 -4.42 9.87
CA ASP A 71 5.71 -5.83 9.80
C ASP A 71 5.31 -6.43 8.45
N PHE A 72 6.19 -7.27 7.90
CA PHE A 72 5.97 -7.94 6.63
C PHE A 72 6.57 -9.34 6.63
N GLU A 73 6.03 -10.20 5.78
CA GLU A 73 6.46 -11.59 5.65
C GLU A 73 6.75 -11.91 4.18
N ASP A 74 8.03 -12.12 3.86
CA ASP A 74 8.55 -12.39 2.52
C ASP A 74 8.13 -11.39 1.44
N HIS A 75 6.93 -11.54 0.88
CA HIS A 75 6.41 -10.79 -0.26
C HIS A 75 5.05 -10.16 0.04
N ARG A 76 4.62 -10.17 1.31
CA ARG A 76 3.34 -9.60 1.74
C ARG A 76 3.46 -8.77 3.01
N PHE A 77 2.54 -7.82 3.16
CA PHE A 77 2.26 -7.14 4.43
C PHE A 77 0.75 -6.90 4.55
N THR A 78 0.30 -6.65 5.77
CA THR A 78 -1.12 -6.41 6.08
C THR A 78 -1.28 -5.13 6.87
N PHE A 79 -2.38 -4.43 6.68
CA PHE A 79 -2.75 -3.28 7.48
C PHE A 79 -4.27 -3.16 7.57
N THR A 80 -4.75 -2.41 8.57
CA THR A 80 -6.17 -2.09 8.72
C THR A 80 -6.40 -0.66 8.23
N LEU A 81 -7.39 -0.47 7.38
CA LEU A 81 -7.83 0.83 6.90
C LEU A 81 -9.17 1.19 7.57
N ASN A 82 -9.23 2.33 8.24
CA ASN A 82 -10.43 2.83 8.92
C ASN A 82 -11.34 3.61 7.95
N PRO A 83 -12.60 3.87 8.35
CA PRO A 83 -13.53 4.67 7.55
C PRO A 83 -12.92 6.01 7.12
N TYR A 84 -12.93 6.28 5.81
CA TYR A 84 -12.37 7.48 5.18
C TYR A 84 -10.87 7.73 5.43
N GLU A 85 -10.14 6.70 5.83
CA GLU A 85 -8.69 6.81 6.04
C GLU A 85 -7.93 6.81 4.72
N ILE A 86 -6.83 7.55 4.71
CA ILE A 86 -5.84 7.55 3.63
C ILE A 86 -4.50 7.18 4.25
N THR A 87 -3.92 6.07 3.79
CA THR A 87 -2.62 5.59 4.25
C THR A 87 -1.66 5.47 3.08
N THR A 88 -0.40 5.83 3.30
CA THR A 88 0.67 5.74 2.31
C THR A 88 1.76 4.82 2.83
N PHE A 89 2.25 3.91 1.99
CA PHE A 89 3.35 3.02 2.29
C PHE A 89 4.52 3.25 1.32
N LYS A 90 5.73 3.29 1.86
CA LYS A 90 6.99 3.16 1.12
C LYS A 90 7.44 1.71 1.18
N VAL A 91 7.71 1.13 0.02
CA VAL A 91 8.10 -0.26 -0.10
C VAL A 91 9.42 -0.37 -0.84
N SER A 92 10.37 -1.11 -0.28
CA SER A 92 11.60 -1.51 -0.96
C SER A 92 11.68 -3.03 -1.07
N TRP A 93 12.41 -3.51 -2.07
CA TRP A 93 12.64 -4.93 -2.33
C TRP A 93 14.13 -5.19 -2.53
N ARG A 94 14.54 -6.44 -2.30
CA ARG A 94 15.87 -6.93 -2.68
C ARG A 94 15.94 -7.33 -4.17
#